data_AF-A0A8T3TWS1-F1
#
_entry.id   AF-A0A8T3TWS1-F1
#
_cell.length_a   1.000
_cell.length_b   1.000
_cell.length_c   1.000
_cell.angle_alpha   90.00
_cell.angle_beta   90.00
_cell.angle_gamma   90.00
#
_symmetry.space_group_name_H-M   'P 1'
#
loop_
_entity.id
_entity.type
_entity.pdbx_description
1 polymer ?
#
loop_
_entity_poly.entity_id
_entity_poly.type
_entity_poly.pdbx_seq_one_letter_code
_entity_poly.pdbx_strand_id
1 'polypeptide(L)'
;MSERRTVVMSRAAFLTETDDLIATGESLLEEPVWDRFRDWLLVSDQLLERVWGRMDRYHLAWLNVGRGSAPPGSSLDDKGTRRFIAEVASGKLAVLRTMRVTVERQGWTLLSDDDSFERSQEDR
;
A
#
# COMPACT_ATOMS: atom_id res chain seq x y z
N MET A 1 6.69 -12.30 30.68
CA MET A 1 5.96 -11.05 30.43
C MET A 1 5.35 -11.16 29.04
N SER A 2 4.04 -11.37 28.95
CA SER A 2 3.35 -11.42 27.66
C SER A 2 3.32 -9.99 27.11
N GLU A 3 4.14 -9.73 26.10
CA GLU A 3 4.15 -8.46 25.38
C GLU A 3 2.76 -8.30 24.77
N ARG A 4 1.95 -7.38 25.31
CA ARG A 4 0.63 -7.06 24.75
C ARG A 4 0.87 -6.54 23.35
N ARG A 5 0.68 -7.41 22.34
CA ARG A 5 0.68 -7.03 20.94
C ARG A 5 -0.34 -5.89 20.78
N THR A 6 0.16 -4.72 20.44
CA THR A 6 -0.68 -3.53 20.29
C THR A 6 -1.41 -3.66 18.97
N VAL A 7 -2.74 -3.70 19.02
CA VAL A 7 -3.59 -3.57 17.84
C VAL A 7 -3.27 -2.23 17.19
N VAL A 8 -3.10 -2.22 15.87
CA VAL A 8 -2.70 -1.01 15.13
C VAL A 8 -3.86 -0.35 14.37
N MET A 9 -4.89 -1.13 14.02
CA MET A 9 -6.15 -0.69 13.40
C MET A 9 -7.20 -1.83 13.45
N SER A 10 -8.45 -1.54 13.08
CA SER A 10 -9.43 -2.61 12.84
C SER A 10 -9.16 -3.29 11.49
N ARG A 11 -9.56 -4.55 11.38
CA ARG A 11 -9.50 -5.31 10.14
C ARG A 11 -10.43 -4.74 9.08
N ALA A 12 -11.60 -4.22 9.48
CA ALA A 12 -12.51 -3.55 8.57
C ALA A 12 -11.85 -2.30 7.95
N ALA A 13 -11.23 -1.45 8.77
CA ALA A 13 -10.48 -0.29 8.31
C ALA A 13 -9.35 -0.69 7.36
N PHE A 14 -8.57 -1.73 7.70
CA PHE A 14 -7.53 -2.25 6.80
C PHE A 14 -8.08 -2.67 5.43
N LEU A 15 -9.20 -3.39 5.40
CA LEU A 15 -9.81 -3.86 4.16
C LEU A 15 -10.34 -2.69 3.34
N THR A 16 -10.97 -1.70 3.98
CA THR A 16 -11.44 -0.47 3.33
C THR A 16 -10.27 0.34 2.76
N GLU A 17 -9.23 0.65 3.55
CA GLU A 17 -8.05 1.37 3.06
C GLU A 17 -7.34 0.61 1.93
N THR A 18 -7.34 -0.73 1.96
CA THR A 18 -6.79 -1.56 0.89
C THR A 18 -7.66 -1.50 -0.38
N ASP A 19 -8.99 -1.47 -0.25
CA ASP A 19 -9.92 -1.33 -1.38
C ASP A 19 -9.77 0.03 -2.07
N ASP A 20 -9.62 1.11 -1.30
CA ASP A 20 -9.38 2.45 -1.83
C ASP A 20 -8.03 2.54 -2.59
N LEU A 21 -6.99 1.87 -2.07
CA LEU A 21 -5.71 1.75 -2.75
C LEU A 21 -5.81 0.95 -4.05
N ILE A 22 -6.63 -0.11 -4.08
CA ILE A 22 -6.86 -0.89 -5.30
C ILE A 22 -7.58 -0.03 -6.34
N ALA A 23 -8.67 0.64 -5.97
CA ALA A 23 -9.41 1.51 -6.88
C ALA A 23 -8.53 2.65 -7.44
N THR A 24 -7.70 3.27 -6.59
CA THR A 24 -6.75 4.30 -7.02
C THR A 24 -5.70 3.75 -7.99
N GLY A 25 -5.17 2.56 -7.71
CA GLY A 25 -4.21 1.90 -8.60
C GLY A 25 -4.82 1.50 -9.95
N GLU A 26 -6.08 1.08 -9.98
CA GLU A 26 -6.81 0.80 -11.22
C GLU A 26 -7.00 2.07 -12.05
N SER A 27 -7.38 3.19 -11.43
CA SER A 27 -7.43 4.49 -12.10
C SER A 27 -6.08 4.92 -12.68
N LEU A 28 -4.96 4.59 -12.02
CA LEU A 28 -3.61 4.85 -12.54
C LEU A 28 -3.26 4.02 -13.78
N LEU A 29 -3.88 2.85 -13.98
CA LEU A 29 -3.69 2.07 -15.20
C LEU A 29 -4.42 2.71 -16.39
N GLU A 30 -5.57 3.34 -16.15
CA GLU A 30 -6.32 4.09 -17.15
C GLU A 30 -5.64 5.42 -17.49
N GLU A 31 -5.18 6.13 -16.46
CA GLU A 31 -4.56 7.44 -16.56
C GLU A 31 -3.21 7.48 -15.80
N PRO A 32 -2.11 7.07 -16.45
CA PRO A 32 -0.81 6.98 -15.79
C PRO A 32 -0.18 8.37 -15.61
N VAL A 33 -0.47 8.99 -14.46
CA VAL A 33 0.03 10.31 -14.06
C VAL A 33 1.07 10.17 -12.95
N TRP A 34 2.23 10.80 -13.14
CA TRP A 34 3.40 10.62 -12.27
C TRP A 34 3.17 11.07 -10.82
N ASP A 35 2.54 12.22 -10.60
CA ASP A 35 2.32 12.72 -9.23
C ASP A 35 1.30 11.86 -8.47
N ARG A 36 0.17 11.50 -9.11
CA ARG A 36 -0.81 10.56 -8.54
C ARG A 36 -0.17 9.19 -8.24
N PHE A 37 0.71 8.71 -9.12
CA PHE A 37 1.45 7.47 -8.89
C PHE A 37 2.37 7.56 -7.68
N ARG A 38 3.10 8.67 -7.52
CA ARG A 38 3.98 8.89 -6.36
C ARG A 38 3.18 8.92 -5.06
N ASP A 39 2.06 9.63 -5.03
CA ASP A 39 1.22 9.73 -3.85
C ASP A 39 0.61 8.37 -3.50
N TRP A 40 0.13 7.62 -4.48
CA TRP A 40 -0.37 6.26 -4.29
C TRP A 40 0.70 5.32 -3.70
N LEU A 41 1.95 5.43 -4.15
CA LEU A 41 3.05 4.66 -3.54
C LEU A 41 3.23 5.02 -2.06
N LEU A 42 3.23 6.31 -1.72
CA LEU A 42 3.40 6.80 -0.35
C LEU A 42 2.28 6.32 0.57
N VAL A 43 1.02 6.46 0.15
CA VAL A 43 -0.15 6.04 0.95
C VAL A 43 -0.10 4.53 1.19
N SER A 44 0.19 3.74 0.15
CA SER A 44 0.29 2.30 0.34
C SER A 44 1.44 1.91 1.27
N ASP A 45 2.58 2.58 1.22
CA ASP A 45 3.69 2.27 2.12
C ASP A 45 3.35 2.64 3.57
N GLN A 46 2.65 3.74 3.80
CA GLN A 46 2.17 4.14 5.13
C GLN A 46 1.20 3.11 5.71
N LEU A 47 0.26 2.60 4.90
CA LEU A 47 -0.66 1.54 5.34
C LEU A 47 0.10 0.28 5.75
N LEU A 48 1.03 -0.17 4.90
CA LEU A 48 1.81 -1.39 5.14
C LEU A 48 2.73 -1.24 6.36
N GLU A 49 3.40 -0.09 6.51
CA GLU A 49 4.25 0.19 7.66
C GLU A 49 3.45 0.24 8.96
N ARG A 50 2.22 0.75 8.94
CA ARG A 50 1.34 0.75 10.12
C ARG A 50 1.03 -0.67 10.59
N VAL A 51 0.84 -1.63 9.68
CA VAL A 51 0.41 -3.00 10.00
C VAL A 51 1.56 -3.97 10.23
N TRP A 52 2.66 -3.83 9.50
CA TRP A 52 3.81 -4.75 9.56
C TRP A 52 5.08 -4.13 10.14
N GLY A 53 5.04 -2.85 10.52
CA GLY A 53 6.22 -2.10 10.94
C GLY A 53 7.12 -1.73 9.77
N ARG A 54 8.26 -1.11 10.08
CA ARG A 54 9.23 -0.68 9.06
C ARG A 54 9.80 -1.89 8.34
N MET A 55 9.35 -2.12 7.10
CA MET A 55 9.81 -3.23 6.29
C MET A 55 11.22 -2.94 5.74
N ASP A 56 12.17 -3.86 5.93
CA ASP A 56 13.55 -3.69 5.47
C ASP A 56 13.66 -3.52 3.94
N ARG A 57 14.81 -2.98 3.51
CA ARG A 57 15.20 -2.60 2.13
C ARG A 57 14.89 -3.64 1.04
N TYR A 58 14.66 -4.90 1.39
CA TYR A 58 14.31 -5.99 0.48
C TYR A 58 12.81 -6.06 0.14
N HIS A 59 11.92 -5.62 1.01
CA HIS A 59 10.50 -5.37 0.64
C HIS A 59 10.39 -4.10 -0.21
N LEU A 60 11.23 -3.12 0.12
CA LEU A 60 11.48 -1.97 -0.72
C LEU A 60 12.02 -2.38 -2.10
N ALA A 61 12.76 -3.47 -2.32
CA ALA A 61 13.15 -3.86 -3.70
C ALA A 61 11.97 -4.25 -4.60
N TRP A 62 10.85 -4.73 -4.03
CA TRP A 62 9.59 -4.98 -4.74
C TRP A 62 8.70 -3.72 -4.85
N LEU A 63 8.80 -2.80 -3.89
CA LEU A 63 8.09 -1.50 -3.86
C LEU A 63 8.88 -0.32 -4.48
N ASN A 64 10.18 -0.49 -4.76
CA ASN A 64 11.14 0.50 -5.28
C ASN A 64 11.24 0.45 -6.79
N VAL A 65 10.31 -0.20 -7.49
CA VAL A 65 10.05 0.25 -8.84
C VAL A 65 9.40 1.64 -8.68
N GLY A 66 10.22 2.70 -8.66
CA GLY A 66 9.79 4.08 -8.49
C GLY A 66 10.54 4.88 -7.42
N ARG A 67 11.01 4.26 -6.34
CA ARG A 67 11.74 4.99 -5.28
C ARG A 67 13.25 4.99 -5.59
N GLY A 68 13.69 6.07 -6.24
CA GLY A 68 15.05 6.24 -6.73
C GLY A 68 15.23 5.90 -8.21
N SER A 69 14.16 5.45 -8.87
CA SER A 69 14.10 5.41 -10.33
C SER A 69 13.97 6.86 -10.82
N ALA A 70 15.10 7.55 -11.00
CA ALA A 70 15.15 8.49 -12.11
C ALA A 70 14.79 7.70 -13.39
N PRO A 71 14.12 8.30 -14.38
CA PRO A 71 14.12 7.75 -15.73
C PRO A 71 15.55 7.25 -16.04
N PRO A 72 15.77 5.99 -16.46
CA PRO A 72 17.12 5.51 -16.78
C PRO A 72 17.75 6.52 -17.73
N GLY A 73 18.90 7.10 -17.36
CA GLY A 73 19.52 8.40 -17.73
C GLY A 73 19.35 9.03 -19.12
N SER A 74 18.57 8.47 -20.03
CA SER A 74 17.76 9.19 -21.02
C SER A 74 16.46 9.69 -20.36
N SER A 75 15.99 10.90 -20.64
CA SER A 75 14.61 11.25 -20.30
C SER A 75 13.70 10.16 -20.87
N LEU A 76 13.02 9.39 -20.02
CA LEU A 76 11.88 8.63 -20.50
C LEU A 76 10.98 9.67 -21.15
N ASP A 77 10.70 9.49 -22.43
CA ASP A 77 9.62 10.24 -23.06
C ASP A 77 8.31 9.95 -22.29
N ASP A 78 7.27 10.76 -22.52
CA ASP A 78 5.99 10.59 -21.82
C ASP A 78 5.46 9.16 -21.94
N LYS A 79 5.77 8.48 -23.05
CA LYS A 79 5.43 7.07 -23.28
C LYS A 79 6.18 6.12 -22.34
N GLY A 80 7.48 6.30 -22.16
CA GLY A 80 8.30 5.53 -21.24
C GLY A 80 7.85 5.69 -19.79
N THR A 81 7.52 6.92 -19.39
CA THR A 81 6.98 7.21 -18.05
C THR A 81 5.64 6.51 -17.82
N ARG A 82 4.72 6.57 -18.79
CA ARG A 82 3.42 5.90 -18.69
C ARG A 82 3.55 4.38 -18.62
N ARG A 83 4.44 3.79 -19.42
CA ARG A 83 4.73 2.34 -19.37
C ARG A 83 5.28 1.94 -18.00
N PHE A 84 6.23 2.71 -17.48
CA PHE A 84 6.80 2.47 -16.17
C PHE A 84 5.70 2.47 -15.08
N ILE A 85 4.89 3.52 -15.01
CA ILE A 85 3.78 3.62 -14.06
C ILE A 85 2.86 2.39 -14.17
N ALA A 86 2.47 2.00 -15.39
CA ALA A 86 1.59 0.86 -15.61
C ALA A 86 2.20 -0.47 -15.13
N GLU A 87 3.50 -0.72 -15.39
CA GLU A 87 4.21 -1.91 -14.94
C GLU A 87 4.26 -1.99 -13.40
N VAL A 88 4.59 -0.89 -12.73
CA VAL A 88 4.62 -0.84 -11.26
C VAL A 88 3.23 -0.99 -10.66
N ALA A 89 2.27 -0.21 -11.16
CA ALA A 89 0.91 -0.21 -10.65
C ALA A 89 0.30 -1.61 -10.78
N SER A 90 0.51 -2.29 -11.90
CA SER A 90 0.04 -3.67 -12.10
C SER A 90 0.63 -4.64 -11.08
N GLY A 91 1.94 -4.57 -10.84
CA GLY A 91 2.62 -5.44 -9.86
C GLY A 91 2.12 -5.20 -8.43
N LYS A 92 2.03 -3.94 -8.02
CA LYS A 92 1.58 -3.58 -6.67
C LYS A 92 0.08 -3.87 -6.46
N LEU A 93 -0.76 -3.69 -7.47
CA LEU A 93 -2.17 -4.12 -7.43
C LEU A 93 -2.33 -5.62 -7.21
N ALA A 94 -1.51 -6.46 -7.86
CA ALA A 94 -1.54 -7.89 -7.63
C ALA A 94 -1.27 -8.24 -6.16
N VAL A 95 -0.25 -7.59 -5.56
CA VAL A 95 0.08 -7.75 -4.13
C VAL A 95 -1.07 -7.29 -3.24
N LEU A 96 -1.61 -6.08 -3.47
CA LEU A 96 -2.71 -5.53 -2.67
C LEU A 96 -3.93 -6.44 -2.70
N ARG A 97 -4.32 -6.96 -3.87
CA ARG A 97 -5.44 -7.89 -4.02
C ARG A 97 -5.20 -9.21 -3.29
N THR A 98 -4.01 -9.80 -3.43
CA THR A 98 -3.65 -11.02 -2.69
C THR A 98 -3.67 -10.79 -1.19
N MET A 99 -3.09 -9.68 -0.72
CA MET A 99 -3.05 -9.31 0.68
C MET A 99 -4.46 -9.09 1.25
N ARG A 100 -5.31 -8.34 0.54
CA ARG A 100 -6.72 -8.13 0.89
C ARG A 100 -7.43 -9.46 1.11
N VAL A 101 -7.35 -10.37 0.13
CA VAL A 101 -7.99 -11.70 0.21
C VAL A 101 -7.43 -12.53 1.37
N THR A 102 -6.11 -12.49 1.59
CA THR A 102 -5.49 -13.22 2.70
C THR A 102 -5.97 -12.70 4.05
N VAL A 103 -5.97 -11.38 4.26
CA VAL A 103 -6.45 -10.77 5.52
C VAL A 103 -7.95 -10.95 5.71
N GLU A 104 -8.73 -10.87 4.63
CA GLU A 104 -10.17 -11.14 4.66
C GLU A 104 -10.47 -12.61 5.01
N ARG A 105 -9.61 -13.56 4.67
CA ARG A 105 -9.86 -14.99 4.97
C ARG A 105 -9.26 -15.46 6.29
N GLN A 106 -8.06 -14.98 6.60
CA GLN A 106 -7.22 -15.51 7.67
C GLN A 106 -7.07 -14.55 8.85
N GLY A 107 -7.47 -13.29 8.68
CA GLY A 107 -7.19 -12.22 9.63
C GLY A 107 -5.69 -11.89 9.68
N TRP A 108 -5.33 -11.02 10.62
CA TRP A 108 -3.93 -10.72 10.93
C TRP A 108 -3.79 -10.35 12.39
N THR A 109 -2.76 -10.87 13.08
CA THR A 109 -2.66 -10.77 14.54
C THR A 109 -2.47 -9.35 15.10
N LEU A 110 -2.16 -8.37 14.25
CA LEU A 110 -2.06 -6.95 14.62
C LEU A 110 -3.30 -6.14 14.27
N LEU A 111 -4.28 -6.77 13.61
CA LEU A 111 -5.58 -6.19 13.29
C LEU A 111 -6.62 -6.69 14.29
N SER A 112 -7.51 -5.80 14.71
CA SER A 112 -8.65 -6.16 15.56
C SER A 112 -9.89 -6.42 14.71
N ASP A 113 -10.68 -7.44 15.04
CA ASP A 113 -12.02 -7.62 14.45
C ASP A 113 -13.07 -6.67 15.05
N ASP A 114 -12.69 -5.88 16.06
CA ASP A 114 -13.55 -4.93 16.76
C ASP A 114 -13.43 -3.50 16.15
N ASP A 115 -14.55 -3.00 15.61
CA ASP A 115 -14.70 -1.64 15.05
C ASP A 115 -14.63 -0.53 16.12
N SER A 116 -14.59 -0.87 17.41
CA SER A 116 -14.51 0.12 18.49
C SER A 116 -13.12 0.76 18.68
N PHE A 117 -12.09 0.26 17.99
CA PHE A 117 -10.71 0.75 18.14
C PHE A 117 -10.51 2.19 17.65
N GLU A 118 -11.22 2.61 16.59
CA GLU A 118 -11.09 3.96 16.02
C GLU A 118 -11.66 5.05 16.95
N ARG A 119 -12.81 4.79 17.61
CA ARG A 119 -13.40 5.74 18.57
C ARG A 119 -12.52 6.05 19.78
N SER A 120 -11.55 5.19 20.09
CA SER A 120 -10.72 5.33 21.29
C SER A 120 -9.49 6.23 21.08
N GLN A 121 -9.15 6.55 19.82
CA GLN A 121 -7.96 7.35 19.46
C GLN A 121 -8.30 8.81 19.11
N GLU A 122 -9.55 9.13 18.81
CA GLU A 122 -10.00 10.50 18.48
C GLU A 122 -10.30 11.35 19.73
N ASP A 123 -10.51 10.72 20.89
CA ASP A 123 -10.82 11.37 22.18
C ASP A 123 -9.58 11.71 23.04
N ARG A 124 -8.36 11.74 22.47
CA ARG A 124 -7.12 12.00 23.22
C ARG A 124 -6.30 13.18 22.69
#